data_AF-A0A516X4N8-F1
#
_entry.id   AF-A0A516X4N8-F1
#
_cell.length_a   1.000
_cell.length_b   1.000
_cell.length_c   1.000
_cell.angle_alpha   90.00
_cell.angle_beta   90.00
_cell.angle_gamma   90.00
#
_symmetry.space_group_name_H-M   'P 1'
#
loop_
_entity.id
_entity.type
_entity.pdbx_description
1 polymer ?
#
loop_
_entity_poly.entity_id
_entity_poly.type
_entity_poly.pdbx_seq_one_letter_code
_entity_poly.pdbx_strand_id
1 'polypeptide(L)'
;MEAIGRWWDGVELWVTGLPFALQALVVMIVLVPLAALVAIALDVVVTKGFALVGRGDPHDGRADDEDGPDTAGGPRPHTTESED
;
A
#
# COMPACT_ATOMS: atom_id res chain seq x y z
N MET A 1 -2.73 31.24 22.48
CA MET A 1 -3.19 30.00 23.14
C MET A 1 -4.63 30.10 23.64
N GLU A 2 -5.04 31.22 24.26
CA GLU A 2 -6.39 31.39 24.86
C GLU A 2 -7.57 31.32 23.88
N ALA A 3 -7.37 31.67 22.60
CA ALA A 3 -8.44 31.60 21.60
C ALA A 3 -8.89 30.16 21.32
N ILE A 4 -7.94 29.22 21.25
CA ILE A 4 -8.22 27.79 21.05
C ILE A 4 -8.91 27.21 22.29
N GLY A 5 -8.44 27.58 23.49
CA GLY A 5 -9.06 27.14 24.75
C GLY A 5 -10.52 27.58 24.87
N ARG A 6 -10.84 28.85 24.55
CA ARG A 6 -12.22 29.35 24.60
C ARG A 6 -13.14 28.71 23.56
N TRP A 7 -12.62 28.39 22.38
CA TRP A 7 -13.39 27.67 21.38
C TRP A 7 -13.68 26.24 21.84
N TRP A 8 -12.68 25.56 22.40
CA TRP A 8 -12.81 24.21 22.94
C TRP A 8 -13.78 24.15 24.13
N ASP A 9 -13.75 25.13 25.04
CA ASP A 9 -14.72 25.29 26.13
C ASP A 9 -16.18 25.32 25.61
N GLY A 10 -16.43 26.03 24.49
CA GLY A 10 -17.73 26.01 23.82
C GLY A 10 -18.10 24.64 23.23
N VAL A 11 -17.11 23.90 22.70
CA VAL A 11 -17.31 22.52 22.21
C VAL A 11 -17.64 21.57 23.36
N GLU A 12 -16.92 21.68 24.48
CA GLU A 12 -17.18 20.90 25.69
C GLU A 12 -18.61 21.12 26.20
N LEU A 13 -19.05 22.38 26.31
CA LEU A 13 -20.42 22.71 26.73
C LEU A 13 -21.47 22.19 25.75
N TRP A 14 -21.22 22.28 24.44
CA TRP A 14 -22.13 21.75 23.43
C TRP A 14 -22.27 20.23 23.54
N VAL A 15 -21.16 19.48 23.60
CA VAL A 15 -21.19 18.01 23.70
C VAL A 15 -21.83 17.59 25.01
N THR A 16 -21.40 18.16 26.13
CA THR A 16 -21.88 17.78 27.47
C THR A 16 -23.35 18.16 27.72
N GLY A 17 -23.87 19.14 26.98
CA GLY A 17 -25.29 19.50 26.99
C GLY A 17 -26.22 18.51 26.27
N LEU A 18 -25.67 17.53 25.52
CA LEU A 18 -26.46 16.50 24.84
C LEU A 18 -26.85 15.35 25.79
N PRO A 19 -27.96 14.62 25.53
CA PRO A 19 -28.24 13.32 26.15
C PRO A 19 -27.10 12.31 25.94
N PHE A 20 -26.87 11.44 26.93
CA PHE A 20 -25.76 10.47 26.92
C PHE A 20 -25.64 9.65 25.62
N ALA A 21 -26.78 9.19 25.06
CA ALA A 21 -26.77 8.42 23.81
C ALA A 21 -26.21 9.22 22.62
N LEU A 22 -26.52 10.52 22.53
CA LEU A 22 -25.99 11.39 21.48
C LEU A 22 -24.52 11.76 21.73
N GLN A 23 -24.11 11.94 22.98
CA GLN A 23 -22.69 12.12 23.32
C GLN A 23 -21.85 10.91 22.87
N ALA A 24 -22.27 9.70 23.25
CA ALA A 24 -21.60 8.48 22.86
C ALA A 24 -21.54 8.32 21.34
N LEU A 25 -22.62 8.68 20.63
CA LEU A 25 -22.64 8.66 19.17
C LEU A 25 -21.61 9.62 18.56
N VAL A 26 -21.55 10.87 19.02
CA VAL A 26 -20.54 11.86 18.56
C VAL A 26 -19.13 11.34 18.82
N VAL A 27 -18.88 10.79 20.02
CA VAL A 27 -17.59 10.20 20.39
C VAL A 27 -17.23 9.05 19.45
N MET A 28 -18.16 8.12 19.19
CA MET A 28 -17.90 6.99 18.29
C MET A 28 -17.62 7.44 16.85
N ILE A 29 -18.38 8.42 16.34
CA ILE A 29 -18.18 8.98 15.00
C ILE A 29 -16.81 9.65 14.87
N VAL A 30 -16.25 10.21 15.93
CA VAL A 30 -14.92 10.85 15.89
C VAL A 30 -13.79 9.85 16.18
N LEU A 31 -13.92 9.01 17.21
CA LEU A 31 -12.87 8.10 17.64
C LEU A 31 -12.64 6.94 16.67
N VAL A 32 -13.68 6.38 16.06
CA VAL A 32 -13.53 5.27 15.10
C VAL A 32 -12.68 5.67 13.89
N PRO A 33 -12.99 6.75 13.15
CA PRO A 33 -12.14 7.17 12.04
C PRO A 33 -10.77 7.64 12.53
N LEU A 34 -10.66 8.30 13.70
CA LEU A 34 -9.35 8.67 14.25
C LEU A 34 -8.47 7.44 14.51
N ALA A 35 -9.04 6.38 15.09
CA ALA A 35 -8.34 5.12 15.31
C ALA A 35 -7.93 4.46 13.98
N ALA A 36 -8.83 4.46 12.98
CA ALA A 36 -8.51 3.95 11.65
C ALA A 36 -7.36 4.74 10.99
N LEU A 37 -7.37 6.08 11.10
CA LEU A 37 -6.28 6.93 10.61
C LEU A 37 -4.94 6.61 11.30
N VAL A 38 -4.96 6.40 12.62
CA VAL A 38 -3.76 6.01 13.37
C VAL A 38 -3.26 4.64 12.94
N ALA A 39 -4.14 3.66 12.76
CA ALA A 39 -3.77 2.33 12.26
C ALA A 39 -3.12 2.42 10.87
N ILE A 40 -3.75 3.13 9.93
CA ILE A 40 -3.20 3.35 8.58
C ILE A 40 -1.84 4.07 8.66
N ALA A 41 -1.70 5.07 9.52
CA ALA A 41 -0.44 5.78 9.69
C ALA A 41 0.68 4.85 10.19
N LEU A 42 0.37 3.97 11.14
CA LEU A 42 1.32 2.96 11.63
C LEU A 42 1.74 2.00 10.51
N ASP A 43 0.79 1.51 9.71
CA ASP A 43 1.07 0.62 8.58
C ASP A 43 2.00 1.27 7.53
N VAL A 44 1.76 2.56 7.26
CA VAL A 44 2.61 3.36 6.37
C VAL A 44 4.01 3.55 6.94
N VAL A 45 4.13 3.82 8.25
CA VAL A 45 5.42 3.98 8.92
C VAL A 45 6.22 2.68 8.89
N VAL A 46 5.57 1.55 9.15
CA VAL A 46 6.20 0.22 9.08
C VAL A 46 6.71 -0.07 7.67
N THR A 47 5.88 0.16 6.65
CA THR A 47 6.25 -0.08 5.25
C THR A 47 7.40 0.82 4.80
N LYS A 48 7.36 2.12 5.13
CA LYS A 48 8.45 3.06 4.82
C LYS A 48 9.72 2.75 5.60
N GLY A 49 9.60 2.27 6.84
CA GLY A 49 10.71 1.83 7.67
C GLY A 49 11.44 0.64 7.05
N PHE A 50 10.71 -0.37 6.58
CA PHE A 50 11.30 -1.51 5.87
C PHE A 50 11.94 -1.10 4.55
N ALA A 51 11.35 -0.17 3.78
CA ALA A 51 11.94 0.35 2.56
C ALA A 51 13.25 1.13 2.80
N LEU A 52 13.38 1.79 3.96
CA LEU A 52 14.63 2.44 4.37
C LEU A 52 15.70 1.43 4.80
N VAL A 53 15.31 0.38 5.52
CA VAL A 53 16.22 -0.68 6.01
C VAL A 53 16.69 -1.60 4.87
N GLY A 54 15.85 -1.85 3.87
CA GLY A 54 16.17 -2.69 2.70
C GLY A 54 17.04 -2.01 1.65
N ARG A 55 17.52 -0.78 1.88
CA ARG A 55 18.34 -0.04 0.91
C ARG A 55 19.81 -0.50 0.92
N GLY A 56 20.01 -1.80 0.75
CA GLY A 56 21.31 -2.45 0.78
C GLY A 56 21.42 -3.75 -0.03
N ASP A 57 20.43 -4.10 -0.87
CA ASP A 57 20.62 -5.21 -1.82
C ASP A 57 20.49 -4.69 -3.27
N PRO A 58 21.58 -4.17 -3.86
CA PRO A 58 21.73 -4.17 -5.29
C PRO A 58 21.86 -5.63 -5.70
N HIS A 59 20.72 -6.29 -5.97
CA HIS A 59 20.75 -7.51 -6.74
C HIS A 59 21.22 -7.13 -8.14
N ASP A 60 22.53 -7.30 -8.29
CA ASP A 60 23.36 -7.13 -9.46
C ASP A 60 22.67 -7.64 -10.72
N GLY A 61 22.56 -6.76 -11.71
CA GLY A 61 22.21 -7.11 -13.07
C GLY A 61 23.42 -7.75 -13.76
N ARG A 62 23.68 -9.02 -13.47
CA ARG A 62 24.68 -9.79 -14.22
C ARG A 62 24.18 -11.20 -14.55
N ALA A 63 24.10 -11.42 -15.87
CA ALA A 63 23.69 -12.62 -16.61
C ALA A 63 22.17 -12.83 -16.58
N ASP A 64 21.45 -12.73 -17.69
CA ASP A 64 21.71 -13.51 -18.90
C ASP A 64 21.57 -12.68 -20.18
N ASP A 65 22.72 -12.23 -20.70
CA ASP A 65 22.90 -12.06 -22.14
C ASP A 65 22.98 -13.47 -22.75
N GLU A 66 21.85 -14.13 -22.99
CA GLU A 66 21.77 -15.21 -23.99
C GLU A 66 21.12 -14.65 -25.26
N ASP A 67 21.87 -13.80 -25.96
CA ASP A 67 21.70 -13.55 -27.38
C ASP A 67 22.35 -14.72 -28.14
N GLY A 68 21.56 -15.77 -28.38
CA GLY A 68 21.87 -16.82 -29.36
C GLY A 68 20.93 -16.65 -30.56
N PRO A 69 21.37 -16.15 -31.71
CA PRO A 69 20.51 -16.05 -32.88
C PRO A 69 20.23 -17.45 -33.43
N ASP A 70 19.03 -17.99 -33.17
CA ASP A 70 18.52 -19.19 -33.85
C ASP A 70 18.16 -18.84 -35.30
N THR A 71 19.20 -18.68 -36.11
CA THR A 71 19.15 -18.49 -37.56
C THR A 71 20.13 -19.44 -38.21
N ALA A 72 19.79 -20.73 -38.31
CA ALA A 72 20.28 -21.59 -39.40
C ALA A 72 19.60 -22.98 -39.49
N GLY A 73 18.76 -23.16 -40.53
CA GLY A 73 18.54 -24.43 -41.25
C GLY A 73 17.40 -25.32 -40.74
N GLY A 74 16.32 -25.61 -41.46
CA GLY A 74 15.91 -25.39 -42.84
C GLY A 74 14.56 -26.11 -43.07
N PRO A 75 13.86 -25.87 -44.19
CA PRO A 75 12.55 -26.48 -44.45
C PRO A 75 12.64 -28.02 -44.52
N ARG A 76 11.81 -28.73 -43.75
CA ARG A 76 11.69 -30.19 -43.87
C ARG A 76 11.12 -30.54 -45.27
N PRO A 77 11.83 -31.29 -46.13
CA PRO A 77 11.23 -31.77 -47.36
C PRO A 77 10.22 -32.87 -47.03
N HIS A 78 9.02 -32.71 -47.56
CA HIS A 78 8.06 -33.78 -47.77
C HIS A 78 8.57 -34.60 -48.96
N THR A 79 9.16 -35.76 -48.70
CA THR A 79 9.39 -36.76 -49.76
C THR A 79 8.33 -37.85 -49.62
N THR A 80 7.32 -37.72 -50.47
CA THR A 80 6.62 -38.85 -51.08
C THR A 80 7.61 -39.68 -51.91
N GLU A 81 7.76 -40.97 -51.62
CA GLU A 81 8.24 -42.04 -52.53
C GLU A 81 7.93 -43.38 -51.82
N SER A 82 6.96 -44.18 -52.29
CA SER A 82 6.98 -45.18 -53.37
C SER A 82 7.87 -46.41 -53.11
N GLU A 83 7.19 -47.57 -53.04
CA GLU A 83 7.56 -48.94 -53.45
C GLU A 83 8.86 -49.60 -52.96
N ASP A 84 8.71 -50.72 -52.24
CA ASP A 84 8.89 -52.09 -52.78
C ASP A 84 8.14 -53.13 -51.91
#